data_AF-A0A520JFE2-F1
#
_entry.id   AF-A0A520JFE2-F1
#
_cell.length_a   1.000
_cell.length_b   1.000
_cell.length_c   1.000
_cell.angle_alpha   90.00
_cell.angle_beta   90.00
_cell.angle_gamma   90.00
#
_symmetry.space_group_name_H-M   'P 1'
#
loop_
_entity.id
_entity.type
_entity.pdbx_description
1 polymer ?
#
loop_
_entity_poly.entity_id
_entity_poly.type
_entity_poly.pdbx_seq_one_letter_code
_entity_poly.pdbx_strand_id
1 'polypeptide(L)'
;RAIVLGVAWQIDRKPAYRDAVVASLDYILGRNPLDRSYVTGIGTRPMQHPHHRFWTAAADKRYPAPPTGVLSGGPNSAAANEPGPMKGCAPQTCWIDDYRAFKVNEVAINWNAPLAWTAAFLDATRG
;
A
#
# COMPACT_ATOMS: atom_id res chain seq x y z
N ARG A 1 -9.93 -2.27 -5.65
CA ARG A 1 -11.39 -2.53 -5.82
C ARG A 1 -12.10 -2.88 -4.50
N ALA A 2 -11.42 -2.86 -3.35
CA ALA A 2 -11.95 -3.27 -2.06
C ALA A 2 -13.27 -2.57 -1.66
N ILE A 3 -13.37 -1.24 -1.80
CA ILE A 3 -14.60 -0.50 -1.44
C ILE A 3 -15.84 -1.05 -2.15
N VAL A 4 -15.77 -1.21 -3.48
CA VAL A 4 -16.91 -1.70 -4.29
C VAL A 4 -17.33 -3.10 -3.85
N LEU A 5 -16.38 -3.97 -3.56
CA LEU A 5 -16.64 -5.33 -3.08
C LEU A 5 -17.23 -5.33 -1.67
N GLY A 6 -16.75 -4.45 -0.78
CA GLY A 6 -17.32 -4.30 0.56
C GLY A 6 -18.76 -3.79 0.52
N VAL A 7 -19.08 -2.82 -0.34
CA VAL A 7 -20.45 -2.36 -0.56
C VAL A 7 -21.32 -3.47 -1.16
N ALA A 8 -20.82 -4.23 -2.13
CA ALA A 8 -21.54 -5.38 -2.67
C ALA A 8 -21.85 -6.43 -1.59
N TRP A 9 -20.91 -6.67 -0.65
CA TRP A 9 -21.17 -7.53 0.51
C TRP A 9 -22.24 -6.95 1.42
N GLN A 10 -22.28 -5.64 1.66
CA GLN A 10 -23.31 -5.03 2.51
C GLN A 10 -24.72 -5.22 1.96
N ILE A 11 -24.87 -5.25 0.62
CA ILE A 11 -26.15 -5.44 -0.08
C ILE A 11 -26.53 -6.93 -0.13
N ASP A 12 -25.65 -7.79 -0.66
CA ASP A 12 -25.98 -9.19 -1.00
C ASP A 12 -25.50 -10.22 0.03
N ARG A 13 -24.63 -9.83 0.96
CA ARG A 13 -24.01 -10.69 2.00
C ARG A 13 -23.30 -11.96 1.50
N LYS A 14 -23.01 -12.05 0.20
CA LYS A 14 -22.24 -13.17 -0.39
C LYS A 14 -20.82 -13.19 0.18
N PRO A 15 -20.38 -14.27 0.86
CA PRO A 15 -19.07 -14.32 1.53
C PRO A 15 -17.89 -13.97 0.62
N ALA A 16 -17.94 -14.43 -0.64
CA ALA A 16 -16.91 -14.19 -1.65
C ALA A 16 -16.54 -12.71 -1.84
N TYR A 17 -17.47 -11.78 -1.64
CA TYR A 17 -17.17 -10.34 -1.72
C TYR A 17 -16.28 -9.87 -0.57
N ARG A 18 -16.57 -10.30 0.67
CA ARG A 18 -15.72 -9.99 1.83
C ARG A 18 -14.37 -10.68 1.72
N ASP A 19 -14.33 -11.92 1.26
CA ASP A 19 -13.07 -12.66 1.06
C ASP A 19 -12.16 -11.95 0.05
N ALA A 20 -12.72 -11.35 -1.00
CA ALA A 20 -11.96 -10.54 -1.95
C ALA A 20 -11.48 -9.20 -1.35
N VAL A 21 -12.20 -8.63 -0.39
CA VAL A 21 -11.72 -7.47 0.40
C VAL A 21 -10.54 -7.87 1.29
N VAL A 22 -10.64 -9.01 1.99
CA VAL A 22 -9.53 -9.59 2.78
C VAL A 22 -8.32 -9.81 1.88
N ALA A 23 -8.49 -10.48 0.75
CA ALA A 23 -7.40 -10.75 -0.20
C ALA A 23 -6.74 -9.48 -0.75
N SER A 24 -7.51 -8.39 -0.90
CA SER A 24 -6.96 -7.08 -1.28
C SER A 24 -6.05 -6.51 -0.20
N LEU A 25 -6.44 -6.61 1.08
CA LEU A 25 -5.63 -6.12 2.19
C LEU A 25 -4.43 -7.05 2.45
N ASP A 26 -4.56 -8.37 2.29
CA ASP A 26 -3.45 -9.32 2.35
C ASP A 26 -2.33 -8.91 1.39
N TYR A 27 -2.68 -8.56 0.14
CA TYR A 27 -1.71 -8.11 -0.86
C TYR A 27 -0.99 -6.83 -0.42
N ILE A 28 -1.75 -5.85 0.10
CA ILE A 28 -1.19 -4.57 0.57
C ILE A 28 -0.25 -4.79 1.76
N LEU A 29 -0.56 -5.75 2.64
CA LEU A 29 0.16 -5.99 3.90
C LEU A 29 1.27 -7.04 3.81
N GLY A 30 1.54 -7.62 2.64
CA GLY A 30 2.72 -8.48 2.46
C GLY A 30 2.55 -9.71 1.59
N ARG A 31 1.32 -10.14 1.28
CA ARG A 31 1.07 -11.28 0.38
C ARG A 31 1.20 -10.85 -1.09
N ASN A 32 2.40 -10.41 -1.44
CA ASN A 32 2.79 -9.98 -2.78
C ASN A 32 4.20 -10.50 -3.12
N PRO A 33 4.62 -10.49 -4.40
CA PRO A 33 5.91 -11.06 -4.80
C PRO A 33 7.14 -10.39 -4.20
N LEU A 34 6.98 -9.19 -3.65
CA LEU A 34 8.06 -8.48 -2.98
C LEU A 34 8.14 -8.83 -1.49
N ASP A 35 7.16 -9.54 -0.91
CA ASP A 35 7.07 -9.80 0.54
C ASP A 35 7.14 -8.49 1.36
N ARG A 36 6.53 -7.40 0.88
CA ARG A 36 6.56 -6.09 1.55
C ARG A 36 5.16 -5.66 1.95
N SER A 37 5.01 -5.14 3.15
CA SER A 37 3.84 -4.31 3.46
C SER A 37 4.07 -2.92 2.87
N TYR A 38 3.13 -2.46 2.05
CA TYR A 38 3.15 -1.10 1.51
C TYR A 38 2.63 -0.05 2.51
N VAL A 39 2.38 -0.46 3.77
CA VAL A 39 1.87 0.40 4.84
C VAL A 39 2.95 0.56 5.91
N THR A 40 3.21 1.80 6.32
CA THR A 40 4.19 2.10 7.36
C THR A 40 3.80 1.50 8.70
N GLY A 41 4.78 0.94 9.42
CA GLY A 41 4.62 0.41 10.77
C GLY A 41 3.75 -0.85 10.90
N ILE A 42 3.21 -1.40 9.80
CA ILE A 42 2.35 -2.59 9.81
C ILE A 42 3.04 -3.75 9.08
N GLY A 43 3.15 -4.89 9.75
CA GLY A 43 3.80 -6.11 9.21
C GLY A 43 5.27 -6.23 9.60
N THR A 44 5.89 -7.36 9.24
CA THR A 44 7.31 -7.65 9.55
C THR A 44 8.29 -6.90 8.66
N ARG A 45 7.85 -6.50 7.46
CA ARG A 45 8.63 -5.77 6.46
C ARG A 45 7.83 -4.57 5.92
N PRO A 46 7.53 -3.57 6.78
CA PRO A 46 6.77 -2.39 6.40
C PRO A 46 7.57 -1.45 5.51
N MET A 47 6.86 -0.60 4.75
CA MET A 47 7.43 0.58 4.11
C MET A 47 8.04 1.51 5.18
N GLN A 48 9.24 2.02 4.94
CA GLN A 48 9.98 2.88 5.85
C GLN A 48 10.33 4.25 5.25
N HIS A 49 10.39 4.36 3.92
CA HIS A 49 10.94 5.53 3.23
C HIS A 49 9.99 6.09 2.17
N PRO A 50 8.77 6.52 2.55
CA PRO A 50 7.84 7.10 1.59
C PRO A 50 8.40 8.37 0.96
N HIS A 51 8.01 8.63 -0.28
CA HIS A 51 8.19 9.94 -0.88
C HIS A 51 7.18 10.92 -0.26
N HIS A 52 7.65 11.72 0.71
CA HIS A 52 6.87 12.74 1.40
C HIS A 52 7.79 13.90 1.81
N ARG A 53 7.31 15.15 1.87
CA ARG A 53 8.21 16.29 2.16
C ARG A 53 8.70 16.35 3.61
N PHE A 54 7.88 15.86 4.55
CA PHE A 54 8.15 15.96 5.99
C PHE A 54 8.55 14.63 6.64
N TRP A 55 8.20 13.49 6.04
CA TRP A 55 8.45 12.16 6.60
C TRP A 55 9.68 11.54 5.93
N THR A 56 10.82 12.23 6.04
CA THR A 56 12.02 12.05 5.22
C THR A 56 13.29 11.89 6.04
N ALA A 57 13.22 11.18 7.17
CA ALA A 57 14.39 10.84 7.99
C ALA A 57 15.55 10.19 7.20
N ALA A 58 15.24 9.46 6.11
CA ALA A 58 16.22 8.84 5.21
C ALA A 58 17.01 9.86 4.37
N ALA A 59 16.45 11.05 4.12
CA ALA A 59 17.11 12.14 3.41
C ALA A 59 17.88 13.04 4.39
N ASP A 60 17.25 13.36 5.54
CA ASP A 60 17.83 14.20 6.57
C ASP A 60 17.23 13.82 7.94
N LYS A 61 18.12 13.45 8.88
CA LYS A 61 17.76 12.96 10.22
C LYS A 61 17.02 13.97 11.10
N ARG A 62 16.97 15.25 10.69
CA ARG A 62 16.16 16.29 11.38
C ARG A 62 14.66 16.09 11.15
N TYR A 63 14.26 15.39 10.09
CA TYR A 63 12.87 15.07 9.82
C TYR A 63 12.46 13.75 10.47
N PRO A 64 11.20 13.60 10.88
CA PRO A 64 10.71 12.36 11.48
C PRO A 64 10.57 11.23 10.46
N ALA A 65 10.53 10.00 10.98
CA ALA A 65 10.01 8.85 10.26
C ALA A 65 8.49 9.02 9.98
N PRO A 66 7.93 8.32 8.98
CA PRO A 66 6.48 8.36 8.77
C PRO A 66 5.72 7.78 9.96
N PRO A 67 4.51 8.31 10.26
CA PRO A 67 3.64 7.68 11.24
C PRO A 67 3.21 6.29 10.76
N THR A 68 2.72 5.45 11.68
CA THR A 68 2.14 4.14 11.33
C THR A 68 0.82 4.32 10.57
N GLY A 69 0.55 3.46 9.58
CA GLY A 69 -0.72 3.43 8.85
C GLY A 69 -0.78 4.24 7.55
N VAL A 70 0.36 4.64 7.00
CA VAL A 70 0.44 5.40 5.73
C VAL A 70 0.68 4.44 4.56
N LEU A 71 -0.18 4.50 3.54
CA LEU A 71 -0.10 3.69 2.34
C LEU A 71 0.73 4.33 1.23
N SER A 72 1.68 3.57 0.67
CA SER A 72 2.34 3.91 -0.59
C SER A 72 1.45 3.65 -1.81
N GLY A 73 1.66 4.41 -2.90
CA GLY A 73 1.01 4.18 -4.19
C GLY A 73 1.19 2.74 -4.73
N GLY A 74 2.32 2.10 -4.45
CA GLY A 74 2.58 0.70 -4.78
C GLY A 74 3.21 0.49 -6.17
N PRO A 75 3.28 -0.77 -6.64
CA PRO A 75 3.97 -1.09 -7.89
C PRO A 75 3.40 -0.35 -9.10
N ASN A 76 4.29 0.22 -9.92
CA ASN A 76 3.96 0.89 -11.17
C ASN A 76 4.83 0.36 -12.30
N SER A 77 4.22 -0.39 -13.23
CA SER A 77 4.94 -1.04 -14.33
C SER A 77 5.57 -0.08 -15.34
N ALA A 78 5.17 1.21 -15.36
CA ALA A 78 5.85 2.20 -16.19
C ALA A 78 7.32 2.34 -15.80
N ALA A 79 7.67 2.11 -14.53
CA ALA A 79 9.04 2.15 -14.04
C ALA A 79 9.95 1.08 -14.69
N ALA A 80 9.38 0.00 -15.23
CA ALA A 80 10.14 -1.03 -15.94
C ALA A 80 10.84 -0.49 -17.20
N ASN A 81 10.27 0.56 -17.80
CA ASN A 81 10.76 1.17 -19.04
C ASN A 81 11.70 2.37 -18.79
N GLU A 82 11.92 2.72 -17.52
CA GLU A 82 12.74 3.87 -17.14
C GLU A 82 14.14 3.42 -16.70
N PRO A 83 15.20 4.22 -16.94
CA PRO A 83 16.50 3.97 -16.33
C PRO A 83 16.40 3.97 -14.81
N GLY A 84 17.05 3.02 -14.15
CA GLY A 84 17.09 2.96 -12.69
C GLY A 84 17.01 1.54 -12.14
N PRO A 85 16.86 1.38 -10.82
CA PRO A 85 16.92 0.09 -10.13
C PRO A 85 15.76 -0.86 -10.47
N MET A 86 14.70 -0.35 -11.10
CA MET A 86 13.52 -1.14 -11.47
C MET A 86 13.46 -1.44 -12.98
N LYS A 87 14.47 -1.07 -13.78
CA LYS A 87 14.45 -1.35 -15.22
C LYS A 87 14.25 -2.85 -15.47
N GLY A 88 13.25 -3.22 -16.26
CA GLY A 88 12.92 -4.62 -16.57
C GLY A 88 12.20 -5.41 -15.47
N CYS A 89 11.73 -4.77 -14.39
CA CYS A 89 10.91 -5.44 -13.38
C CYS A 89 9.62 -6.02 -13.97
N ALA A 90 9.14 -7.14 -13.41
CA ALA A 90 7.79 -7.62 -13.66
C ALA A 90 6.77 -6.67 -12.99
N PRO A 91 5.54 -6.51 -13.52
CA PRO A 91 4.61 -5.46 -13.08
C PRO A 91 4.38 -5.35 -11.57
N GLN A 92 4.21 -6.46 -10.87
CA GLN A 92 3.98 -6.47 -9.41
C GLN A 92 5.27 -6.29 -8.58
N THR A 93 6.44 -6.37 -9.22
CA THR A 93 7.75 -6.18 -8.58
C THR A 93 8.35 -4.79 -8.85
N CYS A 94 7.64 -3.96 -9.62
CA CYS A 94 8.06 -2.60 -9.95
C CYS A 94 7.80 -1.61 -8.83
N TRP A 95 8.42 -1.84 -7.66
CA TRP A 95 8.35 -0.99 -6.49
C TRP A 95 9.66 -1.02 -5.71
N ILE A 96 10.02 0.09 -5.10
CA ILE A 96 11.19 0.21 -4.23
C ILE A 96 10.89 1.14 -3.05
N ASP A 97 11.38 0.77 -1.87
CA ASP A 97 11.25 1.60 -0.66
C ASP A 97 12.35 2.68 -0.63
N ASP A 98 12.16 3.73 -1.42
CA ASP A 98 13.10 4.85 -1.51
C ASP A 98 12.34 6.18 -1.49
N TYR A 99 12.79 7.11 -0.66
CA TYR A 99 12.15 8.42 -0.49
C TYR A 99 12.17 9.28 -1.76
N ARG A 100 12.99 8.93 -2.75
CA ARG A 100 13.08 9.59 -4.07
C ARG A 100 12.12 9.00 -5.08
N ALA A 101 11.54 7.82 -4.82
CA ALA A 101 10.78 7.04 -5.77
C ALA A 101 9.30 7.45 -5.84
N PHE A 102 9.01 8.71 -6.14
CA PHE A 102 7.63 9.27 -6.14
C PHE A 102 6.63 8.45 -6.98
N LYS A 103 7.04 7.89 -8.12
CA LYS A 103 6.15 7.13 -9.02
C LYS A 103 5.60 5.83 -8.44
N VAL A 104 6.26 5.29 -7.41
CA VAL A 104 5.94 3.97 -6.80
C VAL A 104 5.76 4.05 -5.28
N ASN A 105 6.35 5.04 -4.61
CA ASN A 105 6.44 5.11 -3.15
C ASN A 105 5.94 6.45 -2.57
N GLU A 106 5.27 7.29 -3.35
CA GLU A 106 4.56 8.46 -2.82
C GLU A 106 3.39 8.04 -1.94
N VAL A 107 2.90 8.99 -1.12
CA VAL A 107 1.73 8.82 -0.24
C VAL A 107 0.71 9.92 -0.54
N ALA A 108 -0.58 9.62 -0.45
CA ALA A 108 -1.63 10.59 -0.77
C ALA A 108 -2.94 10.34 -0.01
N ILE A 109 -3.76 11.38 0.13
CA ILE A 109 -5.04 11.33 0.84
C ILE A 109 -6.01 10.36 0.15
N ASN A 110 -6.05 10.35 -1.19
CA ASN A 110 -6.90 9.47 -1.99
C ASN A 110 -6.47 7.99 -1.96
N TRP A 111 -5.27 7.66 -1.43
CA TRP A 111 -4.87 6.28 -1.16
C TRP A 111 -5.13 5.89 0.30
N ASN A 112 -4.88 6.80 1.24
CA ASN A 112 -5.14 6.53 2.66
C ASN A 112 -6.63 6.48 3.00
N ALA A 113 -7.48 7.28 2.33
CA ALA A 113 -8.93 7.23 2.51
C ALA A 113 -9.52 5.84 2.22
N PRO A 114 -9.26 5.18 1.08
CA PRO A 114 -9.75 3.81 0.85
C PRO A 114 -9.09 2.76 1.73
N LEU A 115 -7.85 2.94 2.20
CA LEU A 115 -7.25 2.06 3.20
C LEU A 115 -8.03 2.14 4.52
N ALA A 116 -8.28 3.34 5.03
CA ALA A 116 -9.03 3.57 6.26
C ALA A 116 -10.44 2.96 6.17
N TRP A 117 -11.15 3.18 5.06
CA TRP A 117 -12.47 2.59 4.84
C TRP A 117 -12.42 1.06 4.84
N THR A 118 -11.44 0.47 4.15
CA THR A 118 -11.30 -0.98 4.01
C THR A 118 -10.95 -1.63 5.35
N ALA A 119 -10.06 -1.02 6.12
CA ALA A 119 -9.70 -1.49 7.47
C ALA A 119 -10.92 -1.45 8.40
N ALA A 120 -11.66 -0.33 8.43
CA ALA A 120 -12.86 -0.19 9.25
C ALA A 120 -13.96 -1.18 8.83
N PHE A 121 -14.16 -1.38 7.53
CA PHE A 121 -15.11 -2.38 7.01
C PHE A 121 -14.77 -3.78 7.50
N LEU A 122 -13.51 -4.21 7.40
CA LEU A 122 -13.10 -5.55 7.83
C LEU A 122 -13.18 -5.73 9.34
N ASP A 123 -12.88 -4.69 10.12
CA ASP A 123 -13.00 -4.68 11.58
C ASP A 123 -14.47 -4.81 12.03
N ALA A 124 -15.36 -3.98 11.47
CA ALA A 124 -16.79 -4.00 11.78
C ALA A 124 -17.51 -5.26 11.29
N THR A 125 -16.88 -6.04 10.41
CA THR A 125 -17.42 -7.29 9.87
C THR A 125 -16.58 -8.50 10.27
N ARG A 126 -15.79 -8.39 11.34
CA ARG A 126 -15.21 -9.57 12.00
C ARG A 126 -16.38 -10.44 12.47
N GLY A 127 -16.34 -11.71 12.06
CA GLY A 127 -17.38 -12.70 12.37
C GLY A 127 -17.58 -12.84 13.87
#